data_AF-A0A2N2YB42-F1
#
_entry.id   AF-A0A2N2YB42-F1
#
_cell.length_a   1.000
_cell.length_b   1.000
_cell.length_c   1.000
_cell.angle_alpha   90.00
_cell.angle_beta   90.00
_cell.angle_gamma   90.00
#
_symmetry.space_group_name_H-M   'P 1'
#
loop_
_entity.id
_entity.type
_entity.pdbx_description
1 polymer ?
#
loop_
_entity_poly.entity_id
_entity_poly.type
_entity_poly.pdbx_seq_one_letter_code
_entity_poly.pdbx_strand_id
1 'polypeptide(L)'
;MGLKIFWTDFAKAELRKNFEYLKENASVKVAKNEIRKIVLQTLRLIKQPEIGQIEPMLKDRKIVFRYLVHQTYKIIYWINREQNQIEIMDVFDTHQYPEKIRRTK
;
A
#
# COMPACT_ATOMS: atom_id res chain seq x y z
N MET A 1 17.52 -15.82 -4.57
CA MET A 1 17.21 -14.76 -3.57
C MET A 1 16.17 -13.84 -4.19
N GLY A 2 15.01 -13.67 -3.56
CA GLY A 2 13.93 -12.80 -4.05
C GLY A 2 13.72 -11.62 -3.12
N LEU A 3 13.13 -10.54 -3.63
CA LEU A 3 12.79 -9.37 -2.83
C LEU A 3 11.78 -9.76 -1.73
N LYS A 4 11.91 -9.15 -0.55
CA LYS A 4 10.96 -9.33 0.56
C LYS A 4 9.99 -8.15 0.64
N ILE A 5 8.77 -8.36 1.13
CA ILE A 5 7.85 -7.26 1.43
C ILE A 5 8.17 -6.72 2.83
N PHE A 6 8.41 -5.42 2.90
CA PHE A 6 8.56 -4.67 4.15
C PHE A 6 7.40 -3.69 4.29
N TRP A 7 6.69 -3.73 5.41
CA TRP A 7 5.63 -2.77 5.71
C TRP A 7 6.17 -1.73 6.68
N THR A 8 6.15 -0.46 6.27
CA THR A 8 6.44 0.65 7.18
C THR A 8 5.39 0.72 8.29
N ASP A 9 5.75 1.30 9.43
CA ASP A 9 4.81 1.46 10.54
C ASP A 9 3.64 2.39 10.17
N PHE A 10 3.88 3.34 9.27
CA PHE A 10 2.84 4.17 8.68
C PHE A 10 1.82 3.33 7.88
N ALA A 11 2.29 2.48 6.96
CA ALA A 11 1.41 1.60 6.20
C ALA A 11 0.64 0.61 7.10
N LYS A 12 1.27 0.08 8.16
CA LYS A 12 0.58 -0.77 9.15
C LYS A 12 -0.51 0.02 9.89
N ALA A 13 -0.24 1.27 10.27
CA ALA A 13 -1.21 2.12 10.94
C ALA A 13 -2.40 2.43 10.04
N GLU A 14 -2.19 2.68 8.74
CA GLU A 14 -3.27 2.92 7.78
C GLU A 14 -4.12 1.65 7.54
N LEU A 15 -3.50 0.47 7.43
CA LEU A 15 -4.24 -0.80 7.42
C LEU A 15 -5.09 -0.97 8.69
N ARG A 16 -4.56 -0.62 9.86
CA ARG A 16 -5.30 -0.69 11.13
C ARG A 16 -6.48 0.28 11.14
N LYS A 17 -6.32 1.51 10.64
CA LYS A 17 -7.43 2.47 10.52
C LYS A 17 -8.52 1.95 9.59
N ASN A 18 -8.16 1.40 8.44
CA ASN A 18 -9.11 0.79 7.50
C ASN A 18 -9.83 -0.41 8.13
N PHE A 19 -9.10 -1.22 8.91
CA PHE A 19 -9.68 -2.34 9.65
C PHE A 19 -10.73 -1.87 10.67
N GLU A 20 -10.40 -0.91 11.53
CA GLU A 20 -11.35 -0.42 12.55
C GLU A 20 -12.59 0.20 11.89
N TYR A 21 -12.41 0.99 10.82
CA TYR A 21 -13.52 1.55 10.06
C TYR A 21 -14.46 0.46 9.50
N LEU A 22 -13.92 -0.56 8.83
CA LEU A 22 -14.73 -1.67 8.29
C LEU A 22 -15.35 -2.54 9.39
N LYS A 23 -14.70 -2.66 10.54
CA LYS A 23 -15.21 -3.40 11.69
C LYS A 23 -16.43 -2.69 12.27
N GLU A 24 -16.38 -1.36 12.39
CA GLU A 24 -17.48 -0.53 12.89
C GLU A 24 -18.65 -0.44 11.91
N ASN A 25 -18.38 -0.32 10.60
CA ASN A 25 -19.41 -0.06 9.59
C ASN A 25 -19.94 -1.30 8.86
N ALA A 26 -19.26 -2.45 8.97
CA ALA A 26 -19.68 -3.68 8.29
C ALA A 26 -19.63 -4.91 9.22
N SER A 27 -18.43 -5.45 9.48
CA SER A 27 -18.21 -6.52 10.47
C SER A 27 -16.73 -6.86 10.59
N VAL A 28 -16.35 -7.50 11.70
CA VAL A 28 -14.99 -8.04 11.90
C VAL A 28 -14.59 -9.00 10.77
N LYS A 29 -15.53 -9.82 10.28
CA LYS A 29 -15.27 -10.78 9.19
C LYS A 29 -14.91 -10.05 7.89
N VAL A 30 -15.69 -9.03 7.54
CA VAL A 30 -15.44 -8.20 6.35
C VAL A 30 -14.09 -7.48 6.47
N ALA A 31 -13.84 -6.84 7.61
CA ALA A 31 -12.58 -6.13 7.86
C ALA A 31 -11.35 -7.05 7.73
N LYS A 32 -11.38 -8.24 8.34
CA LYS A 32 -10.28 -9.22 8.22
C LYS A 32 -10.07 -9.67 6.78
N ASN A 33 -11.16 -9.92 6.06
CA ASN A 33 -11.08 -10.43 4.69
C ASN A 33 -10.49 -9.37 3.74
N GLU A 34 -10.86 -8.11 3.93
CA GLU A 34 -10.37 -7.01 3.08
C GLU A 34 -8.88 -6.74 3.29
N ILE A 35 -8.44 -6.64 4.56
CA ILE A 35 -7.00 -6.49 4.88
C ILE A 35 -6.19 -7.67 4.34
N ARG A 36 -6.73 -8.90 4.43
CA ARG A 36 -6.06 -10.08 3.87
C ARG A 36 -5.88 -9.97 2.35
N LYS A 37 -6.89 -9.54 1.60
CA LYS A 37 -6.78 -9.37 0.14
C LYS A 37 -5.73 -8.33 -0.24
N ILE A 38 -5.69 -7.20 0.49
CA ILE A 38 -4.67 -6.15 0.29
C ILE A 38 -3.26 -6.73 0.47
N VAL A 39 -3.03 -7.46 1.57
CA VAL A 39 -1.73 -8.08 1.84
C VAL A 39 -1.38 -9.13 0.78
N LEU A 40 -2.34 -9.96 0.37
CA LEU A 40 -2.11 -10.96 -0.69
C LEU A 40 -1.74 -10.31 -2.02
N GLN A 41 -2.31 -9.16 -2.35
CA GLN A 41 -1.97 -8.44 -3.56
C GLN A 41 -0.51 -7.97 -3.56
N THR A 42 0.03 -7.54 -2.41
CA THR A 42 1.44 -7.10 -2.34
C THR A 42 2.43 -8.24 -2.55
N LEU A 43 2.05 -9.50 -2.29
CA LEU A 43 2.92 -10.66 -2.55
C LEU A 43 3.28 -10.83 -4.03
N ARG A 44 2.45 -10.34 -4.96
CA ARG A 44 2.76 -10.35 -6.40
C ARG A 44 4.00 -9.52 -6.72
N LEU A 45 4.27 -8.49 -5.92
CA LEU A 45 5.44 -7.61 -6.09
C LEU A 45 6.75 -8.37 -5.89
N ILE A 46 6.78 -9.46 -5.13
CA ILE A 46 7.97 -10.30 -4.95
C ILE A 46 8.46 -10.86 -6.31
N LYS A 47 7.52 -11.22 -7.20
CA LYS A 47 7.83 -11.77 -8.53
C LYS A 47 7.92 -10.67 -9.60
N GLN A 48 7.09 -9.65 -9.48
CA GLN A 48 6.96 -8.57 -10.46
C GLN A 48 6.97 -7.22 -9.75
N PRO A 49 8.12 -6.76 -9.23
CA PRO A 49 8.20 -5.53 -8.43
C PRO A 49 7.84 -4.28 -9.22
N GLU A 50 7.97 -4.31 -10.55
CA GLU A 50 7.74 -3.17 -11.44
C GLU A 50 6.34 -3.15 -12.08
N ILE A 51 5.44 -4.07 -11.71
CA ILE A 51 4.06 -4.12 -12.24
C ILE A 51 3.23 -2.88 -11.89
N GLY A 52 3.58 -2.18 -10.81
CA GLY A 52 2.94 -0.93 -10.42
C GLY A 52 3.32 0.24 -11.32
N GLN A 53 2.34 1.11 -11.59
CA GLN A 53 2.54 2.36 -12.31
C GLN A 53 3.35 3.33 -11.46
N ILE A 54 4.17 4.17 -12.08
CA ILE A 54 4.89 5.24 -11.39
C ILE A 54 3.86 6.22 -10.83
N GLU A 55 4.04 6.65 -9.57
CA GLU A 55 3.17 7.63 -8.93
C GLU A 55 3.47 9.04 -9.45
N PRO A 56 2.60 9.61 -10.31
CA PRO A 56 2.88 10.91 -10.93
C PRO A 56 2.97 12.05 -9.91
N MET A 57 2.26 11.96 -8.78
CA MET A 57 2.29 12.99 -7.74
C MET A 57 3.59 12.96 -6.91
N LEU A 58 4.38 11.90 -7.00
CA LEU A 58 5.63 11.73 -6.27
C LEU A 58 6.86 11.67 -7.20
N LYS A 59 6.68 11.97 -8.49
CA LYS A 59 7.73 11.87 -9.52
C LYS A 59 8.96 12.75 -9.26
N ASP A 60 8.78 13.86 -8.52
CA ASP A 60 9.85 14.83 -8.25
C ASP A 60 10.74 14.41 -7.05
N ARG A 61 10.44 13.26 -6.42
CA ARG A 61 11.26 12.69 -5.35
C ARG A 61 12.47 11.95 -5.94
N LYS A 62 13.56 11.88 -5.17
CA LYS A 62 14.75 11.07 -5.54
C LYS A 62 14.44 9.58 -5.68
N ILE A 63 13.39 9.12 -5.00
CA ILE A 63 12.94 7.72 -5.01
C ILE A 63 11.77 7.60 -5.99
N VAL A 64 11.82 6.58 -6.85
CA VAL A 64 10.72 6.27 -7.78
C VAL A 64 9.65 5.49 -7.04
N PHE A 65 8.60 6.21 -6.63
CA PHE A 65 7.40 5.59 -6.06
C PHE A 65 6.52 5.00 -7.15
N ARG A 66 5.94 3.85 -6.85
CA ARG A 66 4.97 3.14 -7.67
C ARG A 66 3.70 2.89 -6.88
N TYR A 67 2.60 2.65 -7.57
CA TYR A 67 1.38 2.21 -6.92
C TYR A 67 0.71 1.04 -7.64
N LEU A 68 -0.04 0.27 -6.84
CA LEU A 68 -1.05 -0.66 -7.32
C LEU A 68 -2.43 -0.23 -6.83
N VAL A 69 -3.43 -0.45 -7.68
CA VAL A 69 -4.82 -0.36 -7.29
C VAL A 69 -5.35 -1.78 -7.07
N HIS A 70 -5.96 -2.01 -5.92
CA HIS A 70 -6.67 -3.24 -5.61
C HIS A 70 -8.06 -2.88 -5.11
N GLN A 71 -9.09 -3.20 -5.91
CA GLN A 71 -10.45 -2.73 -5.67
C GLN A 71 -10.44 -1.19 -5.54
N THR A 72 -10.79 -0.67 -4.37
CA THR A 72 -10.83 0.76 -4.07
C THR A 72 -9.57 1.24 -3.34
N TYR A 73 -8.62 0.35 -3.03
CA TYR A 73 -7.41 0.70 -2.30
C TYR A 73 -6.24 1.00 -3.23
N LYS A 74 -5.50 2.06 -2.92
CA LYS A 74 -4.22 2.37 -3.53
C LYS A 74 -3.10 1.99 -2.58
N ILE A 75 -2.15 1.20 -3.07
CA ILE A 75 -0.98 0.71 -2.34
C ILE A 75 0.24 1.40 -2.93
N ILE A 76 0.89 2.27 -2.17
CA ILE A 76 2.09 3.00 -2.60
C ILE A 76 3.32 2.27 -2.08
N TYR A 77 4.30 2.05 -2.96
CA TYR A 77 5.52 1.34 -2.61
C TYR A 77 6.71 1.84 -3.43
N TRP A 78 7.91 1.42 -3.02
CA TRP A 78 9.12 1.57 -3.82
C TRP A 78 10.01 0.33 -3.69
N ILE A 79 10.99 0.20 -4.59
CA ILE A 79 11.89 -0.96 -4.64
C ILE A 79 13.23 -0.55 -4.02
N ASN A 80 13.51 -1.04 -2.82
CA ASN A 80 14.79 -0.85 -2.14
C ASN A 80 15.75 -1.97 -2.53
N ARG A 81 16.56 -1.71 -3.56
CA ARG A 81 17.55 -2.68 -4.07
C ARG A 81 18.71 -2.90 -3.11
N GLU A 82 19.07 -1.91 -2.29
CA GLU A 82 20.16 -2.03 -1.30
C GLU A 82 19.79 -3.01 -0.19
N GLN A 83 18.54 -2.96 0.27
CA GLN A 83 18.02 -3.86 1.31
C GLN A 83 17.34 -5.12 0.76
N ASN A 84 17.34 -5.32 -0.56
CA ASN A 84 16.64 -6.42 -1.23
C ASN A 84 15.15 -6.55 -0.80
N GLN A 85 14.46 -5.42 -0.70
CA GLN A 85 13.07 -5.38 -0.26
C GLN A 85 12.21 -4.41 -1.06
N ILE A 86 10.90 -4.62 -0.96
CA ILE A 86 9.87 -3.76 -1.50
C ILE A 86 9.18 -3.14 -0.29
N GLU A 87 9.28 -1.83 -0.18
CA GLU A 87 8.76 -1.10 0.96
C GLU A 87 7.38 -0.56 0.66
N ILE A 88 6.39 -1.05 1.39
CA ILE A 88 5.03 -0.54 1.35
C ILE A 88 4.98 0.69 2.24
N MET A 89 4.77 1.84 1.61
CA MET A 89 4.82 3.15 2.24
C MET A 89 3.46 3.59 2.75
N ASP A 90 2.41 3.38 1.97
CA ASP A 90 1.06 3.80 2.31
C ASP A 90 0.02 2.86 1.68
N VAL A 91 -1.13 2.72 2.33
CA VAL A 91 -2.32 2.04 1.82
C VAL A 91 -3.57 2.78 2.28
N PHE A 92 -4.34 3.30 1.34
CA PHE A 92 -5.58 4.02 1.66
C PHE A 92 -6.68 3.72 0.64
N ASP A 93 -7.92 3.87 1.09
CA ASP A 93 -9.10 3.81 0.23
C ASP A 93 -9.18 5.10 -0.63
N THR A 94 -9.25 4.92 -1.95
CA THR A 94 -9.32 6.00 -2.94
C THR A 94 -10.65 6.75 -2.91
N HIS A 95 -11.72 6.17 -2.35
CA HIS A 95 -12.98 6.87 -2.13
C HIS A 95 -12.87 7.97 -1.07
N GLN A 96 -11.86 7.91 -0.19
CA GLN A 96 -11.63 8.93 0.84
C GLN A 96 -10.93 10.20 0.31
N TYR A 97 -11.07 10.46 -1.01
CA TYR A 97 -10.53 11.57 -1.83
C TYR A 97 -9.02 11.57 -2.11
N PRO A 98 -8.59 12.10 -3.29
CA PRO A 98 -7.17 12.19 -3.70
C PRO A 98 -6.27 13.03 -2.79
N GLU A 99 -6.87 13.93 -1.99
CA GLU A 99 -6.20 14.83 -1.04
C GLU A 99 -5.28 14.08 -0.05
N LYS A 100 -5.60 12.81 0.27
CA LYS A 100 -4.77 11.97 1.15
C LYS A 100 -3.41 11.57 0.56
N ILE A 101 -3.20 11.72 -0.75
CA ILE A 101 -1.90 11.48 -1.39
C ILE A 101 -0.90 12.59 -1.05
N ARG A 102 -1.39 13.81 -0.76
CA ARG A 102 -0.58 14.97 -0.34
C ARG A 102 -0.45 15.07 1.17
N ARG A 103 -0.27 13.95 1.88
CA ARG A 103 0.01 13.99 3.32
C ARG A 103 1.41 14.56 3.56
N THR A 104 1.47 15.87 3.79
CA THR A 104 2.63 16.54 4.39
C THR A 104 2.61 16.29 5.89
N LYS A 105 3.33 15.27 6.34
CA LYS A 105 3.99 15.25 7.64
C LYS A 105 5.16 14.28 7.62
#